data_AF-T1C8J4-F1
#
_entry.id   AF-T1C8J4-F1
#
_cell.length_a   1.000
_cell.length_b   1.000
_cell.length_c   1.000
_cell.angle_alpha   90.00
_cell.angle_beta   90.00
_cell.angle_gamma   90.00
#
_symmetry.space_group_name_H-M   'P 1'
#
loop_
_entity.id
_entity.type
_entity.pdbx_description
1 polymer ?
#
loop_
_entity_poly.entity_id
_entity_poly.type
_entity_poly.pdbx_seq_one_letter_code
_entity_poly.pdbx_strand_id
1 'polypeptide(L)'
;RRRAAGTGQIEAARRAFYEGVVAEAIESFLSTATLWDETGTAHAGFLRGQDLASWRAAFEAPCAIDYHGVKVHKTGPWGQGPVFLQQLQLLSGFDLGALRPDSAEFVHLVVECGKLAFADREAFYGDPRHVEVPLADLLSQEYATQRRRLVTDQASEEIRPGSPGGRRPQ
;
A
#
# COMPACT_ATOMS: atom_id res chain seq x y z
N ARG A 1 10.70 -28.61 24.22
CA ARG A 1 11.62 -27.58 24.79
C ARG A 1 12.62 -27.05 23.74
N ARG A 2 12.16 -26.50 22.59
CA ARG A 2 13.03 -25.98 21.50
C ARG A 2 12.71 -24.53 21.06
N ARG A 3 11.94 -23.75 21.85
CA ARG A 3 11.46 -22.41 21.44
C ARG A 3 12.30 -21.22 21.93
N ALA A 4 13.18 -21.38 22.93
CA ALA A 4 13.91 -20.26 23.51
C ALA A 4 15.22 -19.89 22.79
N ALA A 5 15.86 -20.85 22.10
CA ALA A 5 17.15 -20.61 21.43
C ALA A 5 17.04 -19.75 20.16
N GLY A 6 15.91 -19.80 19.45
CA GLY A 6 15.72 -19.11 18.17
C GLY A 6 15.54 -17.59 18.29
N THR A 7 14.81 -17.11 19.29
CA THR A 7 14.55 -15.67 19.46
C THR A 7 15.82 -14.91 19.84
N GLY A 8 16.67 -15.46 20.72
CA GLY A 8 17.93 -14.83 21.10
C GLY A 8 18.91 -14.71 19.94
N GLN A 9 18.97 -15.73 19.06
CA GLN A 9 19.79 -15.69 17.84
C GLN A 9 19.26 -14.68 16.82
N ILE A 10 17.93 -14.57 16.64
CA ILE A 10 17.31 -13.57 15.77
C ILE A 10 17.60 -12.15 16.28
N GLU A 11 17.47 -11.91 17.58
CA GLU A 11 17.75 -10.59 18.16
C GLU A 11 19.25 -10.24 18.11
N ALA A 12 20.14 -11.22 18.26
CA ALA A 12 21.57 -11.00 18.06
C ALA A 12 21.89 -10.64 16.60
N ALA A 13 21.30 -11.33 15.63
CA ALA A 13 21.45 -11.02 14.22
C ALA A 13 20.91 -9.62 13.87
N ARG A 14 19.75 -9.25 14.43
CA ARG A 14 19.18 -7.89 14.27
C ARG A 14 20.10 -6.82 14.82
N ARG A 15 20.65 -7.01 16.03
CA ARG A 15 21.61 -6.06 16.61
C ARG A 15 22.89 -5.95 15.77
N ALA A 16 23.45 -7.07 15.32
CA ALA A 16 24.61 -7.04 14.44
C ALA A 16 24.36 -6.26 13.13
N PHE A 17 23.13 -6.30 12.62
CA PHE A 17 22.72 -5.57 11.42
C PHE A 17 22.47 -4.08 11.67
N TYR A 18 21.62 -3.74 12.64
CA TYR A 18 21.11 -2.38 12.84
C TYR A 18 21.96 -1.52 13.79
N GLU A 19 22.83 -2.14 14.60
CA GLU A 19 23.64 -1.46 15.63
C GLU A 19 25.12 -1.88 15.61
N GLY A 20 25.49 -2.85 14.77
CA GLY A 20 26.83 -3.45 14.77
C GLY A 20 27.60 -3.21 13.49
N VAL A 21 28.52 -4.13 13.21
CA VAL A 21 29.49 -4.05 12.10
C VAL A 21 28.86 -3.73 10.74
N VAL A 22 27.61 -4.14 10.50
CA VAL A 22 26.91 -3.85 9.25
C VAL A 22 26.45 -2.40 9.20
N ALA A 23 25.87 -1.87 10.29
CA ALA A 23 25.47 -0.47 10.38
C ALA A 23 26.67 0.47 10.26
N GLU A 24 27.77 0.14 10.93
CA GLU A 24 29.04 0.87 10.85
C GLU A 24 29.59 0.87 9.42
N ALA A 25 29.55 -0.28 8.73
CA ALA A 25 29.99 -0.38 7.34
C ALA A 25 29.12 0.45 6.39
N ILE A 26 27.79 0.44 6.58
CA ILE A 26 26.84 1.26 5.80
C ILE A 26 27.15 2.75 6.00
N GLU A 27 27.31 3.21 7.25
CA GLU A 27 27.62 4.61 7.54
C GLU A 27 28.99 5.03 6.98
N SER A 28 30.02 4.19 7.18
CA SER A 28 31.35 4.47 6.64
C SER A 28 31.33 4.63 5.12
N PHE A 29 30.60 3.77 4.41
CA PHE A 29 30.43 3.90 2.97
C PHE A 29 29.67 5.19 2.61
N LEU A 30 28.46 5.38 3.16
CA LEU A 30 27.59 6.50 2.79
C LEU A 30 28.13 7.87 3.18
N SER A 31 29.00 7.96 4.18
CA SER A 31 29.65 9.22 4.58
C SER A 31 30.62 9.78 3.53
N THR A 32 31.06 8.95 2.59
CA THR A 32 32.01 9.34 1.52
C THR A 32 31.52 8.99 0.12
N ALA A 33 30.46 8.19 0.00
CA ALA A 33 29.94 7.74 -1.28
C ALA A 33 29.32 8.91 -2.07
N THR A 34 29.69 8.96 -3.35
CA THR A 34 28.98 9.72 -4.38
C THR A 34 28.08 8.75 -5.13
N LEU A 35 26.76 8.92 -4.99
CA LEU A 35 25.73 8.08 -5.57
C LEU A 35 25.19 8.75 -6.83
N TRP A 36 25.12 8.01 -7.94
CA TRP A 36 24.62 8.52 -9.22
C TRP A 36 23.18 8.07 -9.43
N ASP A 37 22.31 8.98 -9.83
CA ASP A 37 20.94 8.67 -10.26
C ASP A 37 20.85 8.49 -11.79
N GLU A 38 19.67 8.14 -12.29
CA GLU A 38 19.40 7.96 -13.73
C GLU A 38 19.53 9.24 -14.56
N THR A 39 19.57 10.42 -13.92
CA THR A 39 19.81 11.70 -14.58
C THR A 39 21.30 11.96 -14.82
N GLY A 40 22.17 11.12 -14.25
CA GLY A 40 23.61 11.33 -14.24
C GLY A 40 24.05 12.39 -13.22
N THR A 41 23.23 12.68 -12.22
CA THR A 41 23.57 13.62 -11.14
C THR A 41 24.16 12.86 -9.95
N ALA A 42 25.22 13.43 -9.38
CA ALA A 42 25.92 12.91 -8.21
C ALA A 42 25.30 13.45 -6.91
N HIS A 43 25.02 12.56 -5.96
CA HIS A 43 24.41 12.87 -4.66
C HIS A 43 25.18 12.26 -3.50
N ALA A 44 25.06 12.86 -2.32
CA ALA A 44 25.57 12.30 -1.08
C ALA A 44 24.57 11.28 -0.48
N GLY A 45 25.09 10.31 0.28
CA GLY A 45 24.27 9.44 1.12
C GLY A 45 23.79 10.15 2.39
N PHE A 46 22.53 9.89 2.79
CA PHE A 46 21.94 10.52 3.99
C PHE A 46 21.79 9.59 5.18
N LEU A 47 21.70 8.28 4.95
CA LEU A 47 21.44 7.30 6.00
C LEU A 47 22.66 7.19 6.95
N ARG A 48 22.42 7.35 8.24
CA ARG A 48 23.43 7.23 9.31
C ARG A 48 23.21 5.96 10.14
N GLY A 49 24.24 5.53 10.86
CA GLY A 49 24.11 4.42 11.82
C GLY A 49 23.03 4.70 12.87
N GLN A 50 22.84 5.96 13.27
CA GLN A 50 21.77 6.34 14.19
C GLN A 50 20.36 6.13 13.62
N ASP A 51 20.16 6.29 12.31
CA ASP A 51 18.87 6.02 11.66
C ASP A 51 18.56 4.51 11.70
N LEU A 52 19.58 3.67 11.46
CA LEU A 52 19.47 2.22 11.58
C LEU A 52 19.20 1.79 13.02
N ALA A 53 19.93 2.35 13.99
CA ALA A 53 19.80 2.02 15.40
C ALA A 53 18.44 2.44 15.98
N SER A 54 17.85 3.53 15.49
CA SER A 54 16.54 4.02 15.96
C SER A 54 15.34 3.37 15.27
N TRP A 55 15.54 2.67 14.15
CA TRP A 55 14.45 2.01 13.42
C TRP A 55 14.13 0.62 13.98
N ARG A 56 12.83 0.29 14.05
CA ARG A 56 12.36 -1.07 14.35
C ARG A 56 11.14 -1.39 13.49
N ALA A 57 11.08 -2.63 13.00
CA ALA A 57 9.87 -3.17 12.39
C ALA A 57 8.77 -3.29 13.45
N ALA A 58 7.58 -2.77 13.14
CA ALA A 58 6.39 -2.91 13.97
C ALA A 58 5.51 -4.07 13.47
N PHE A 59 4.70 -4.61 14.38
CA PHE A 59 3.57 -5.45 14.00
C PHE A 59 2.32 -4.58 13.94
N GLU A 60 1.53 -4.78 12.90
CA GLU A 60 0.28 -4.07 12.68
C GLU A 60 -0.85 -5.04 12.36
N ALA A 61 -2.09 -4.64 12.68
CA ALA A 61 -3.25 -5.36 12.20
C ALA A 61 -3.41 -5.10 10.69
N PRO A 62 -3.68 -6.13 9.87
CA PRO A 62 -3.92 -5.93 8.46
C PRO A 62 -5.25 -5.20 8.25
N CYS A 63 -5.36 -4.42 7.17
CA CYS A 63 -6.67 -4.05 6.67
C CYS A 63 -7.30 -5.24 5.96
N ALA A 64 -8.63 -5.35 6.02
CA ALA A 64 -9.34 -6.48 5.46
C ALA A 64 -10.77 -6.14 5.06
N ILE A 65 -11.28 -6.89 4.09
CA ILE A 65 -12.70 -6.93 3.72
C ILE A 65 -13.14 -8.40 3.59
N ASP A 66 -14.44 -8.62 3.64
CA ASP A 66 -15.05 -9.88 3.25
C ASP A 66 -15.53 -9.77 1.79
N TYR A 67 -15.11 -10.71 0.94
CA TYR A 67 -15.43 -10.76 -0.49
C TYR A 67 -15.86 -12.17 -0.85
N HIS A 68 -17.12 -12.38 -1.24
CA HIS A 68 -17.68 -13.69 -1.59
C HIS A 68 -17.34 -14.83 -0.61
N GLY A 69 -17.45 -14.56 0.70
CA GLY A 69 -17.24 -15.57 1.75
C GLY A 69 -15.77 -15.80 2.14
N VAL A 70 -14.82 -15.09 1.54
CA VAL A 70 -13.41 -15.09 1.97
C VAL A 70 -12.99 -13.74 2.53
N LYS A 71 -12.10 -13.77 3.53
CA LYS A 71 -11.51 -12.55 4.10
C LYS A 71 -10.20 -12.25 3.40
N VAL A 72 -10.11 -11.09 2.74
CA VAL A 72 -8.91 -10.68 2.00
C VAL A 72 -8.14 -9.67 2.84
N HIS A 73 -6.86 -9.95 3.09
CA HIS A 73 -6.00 -9.14 3.94
C HIS A 73 -4.93 -8.39 3.11
N LYS A 74 -4.67 -7.13 3.47
CA LYS A 74 -3.59 -6.30 2.93
C LYS A 74 -2.93 -5.48 4.06
N THR A 75 -1.76 -4.92 3.77
CA THR A 75 -1.06 -3.96 4.65
C THR A 75 -1.89 -2.71 4.89
N GLY A 76 -1.52 -1.88 5.87
CA GLY A 76 -2.11 -0.54 6.02
C GLY A 76 -1.87 0.39 4.81
N PRO A 77 -2.39 1.62 4.86
CA PRO A 77 -2.33 2.58 3.74
C PRO A 77 -0.96 3.27 3.58
N TRP A 78 -0.01 2.98 4.48
CA TRP A 78 1.41 3.30 4.28
C TRP A 78 1.99 2.55 3.08
N GLY A 79 1.38 1.40 2.72
CA GLY A 79 1.60 0.70 1.46
C GLY A 79 0.40 0.87 0.52
N GLN A 80 0.56 0.45 -0.73
CA GLN A 80 -0.51 0.55 -1.75
C GLN A 80 -1.49 -0.64 -1.75
N GLY A 81 -1.27 -1.62 -0.86
CA GLY A 81 -2.07 -2.84 -0.77
C GLY A 81 -3.60 -2.63 -0.69
N PRO A 82 -4.12 -1.65 0.09
CA PRO A 82 -5.56 -1.44 0.22
C PRO A 82 -6.30 -1.08 -1.08
N VAL A 83 -5.60 -0.61 -2.14
CA VAL A 83 -6.20 -0.36 -3.46
C VAL A 83 -6.91 -1.60 -3.97
N PHE A 84 -6.31 -2.77 -3.78
CA PHE A 84 -6.91 -4.03 -4.19
C PHE A 84 -8.20 -4.33 -3.42
N LEU A 85 -8.23 -4.06 -2.11
CA LEU A 85 -9.45 -4.24 -1.32
C LEU A 85 -10.56 -3.29 -1.81
N GLN A 86 -10.20 -2.04 -2.07
CA GLN A 86 -11.15 -1.06 -2.58
C GLN A 86 -11.70 -1.45 -3.96
N GLN A 87 -10.85 -1.94 -4.86
CA GLN A 87 -11.26 -2.47 -6.16
C GLN A 87 -12.22 -3.66 -6.00
N LEU A 88 -11.96 -4.57 -5.06
CA LEU A 88 -12.87 -5.68 -4.77
C LEU A 88 -14.23 -5.19 -4.20
N GLN A 89 -14.25 -4.18 -3.34
CA GLN A 89 -15.50 -3.59 -2.85
C GLN A 89 -16.33 -2.98 -4.00
N LEU A 90 -15.67 -2.33 -4.96
CA LEU A 90 -16.32 -1.84 -6.18
C LEU A 90 -16.86 -3.01 -7.01
N LEU A 91 -16.03 -4.03 -7.26
CA LEU A 91 -16.40 -5.19 -8.08
C LEU A 91 -17.49 -6.07 -7.46
N SER A 92 -17.64 -6.06 -6.13
CA SER A 92 -18.66 -6.87 -5.41
C SER A 92 -20.12 -6.55 -5.79
N GLY A 93 -20.37 -5.45 -6.50
CA GLY A 93 -21.68 -5.10 -7.04
C GLY A 93 -21.98 -5.66 -8.43
N PHE A 94 -21.05 -6.37 -9.06
CA PHE A 94 -21.20 -6.94 -10.41
C PHE A 94 -21.11 -8.47 -10.36
N ASP A 95 -21.85 -9.15 -11.23
CA ASP A 95 -21.76 -10.61 -11.40
C ASP A 95 -20.61 -10.99 -12.34
N LEU A 96 -19.38 -10.85 -11.85
CA LEU A 96 -18.19 -11.23 -12.61
C LEU A 96 -18.14 -12.72 -12.94
N GLY A 97 -18.80 -13.57 -12.14
CA GLY A 97 -18.83 -15.02 -12.34
C GLY A 97 -19.63 -15.44 -13.58
N ALA A 98 -20.57 -14.61 -14.02
CA ALA A 98 -21.31 -14.80 -15.27
C ALA A 98 -20.50 -14.40 -16.51
N LEU A 99 -19.37 -13.70 -16.35
CA LEU A 99 -18.55 -13.20 -17.45
C LEU A 99 -17.36 -14.11 -17.72
N ARG A 100 -16.95 -14.16 -18.99
CA ARG A 100 -15.66 -14.77 -19.36
C ARG A 100 -14.52 -13.83 -18.99
N PRO A 101 -13.42 -14.32 -18.36
CA PRO A 101 -12.29 -13.47 -17.98
C PRO A 101 -11.59 -12.73 -19.13
N ASP A 102 -11.71 -13.23 -20.36
CA ASP A 102 -11.14 -12.64 -21.58
C ASP A 102 -12.16 -11.79 -22.37
N SER A 103 -13.38 -11.64 -21.86
CA SER A 103 -14.39 -10.79 -22.50
C SER A 103 -14.08 -9.31 -22.29
N ALA A 104 -14.47 -8.49 -23.28
CA ALA A 104 -14.33 -7.04 -23.19
C ALA A 104 -15.07 -6.47 -21.97
N GLU A 105 -16.24 -7.01 -21.62
CA GLU A 105 -17.02 -6.58 -20.47
C GLU A 105 -16.30 -6.85 -19.14
N PHE A 106 -15.74 -8.06 -18.96
CA PHE A 106 -14.95 -8.38 -17.77
C PHE A 106 -13.76 -7.44 -17.62
N VAL A 107 -12.99 -7.27 -18.69
CA VAL A 107 -11.82 -6.38 -18.70
C VAL A 107 -12.24 -4.94 -18.39
N HIS A 108 -13.32 -4.46 -19.01
CA HIS A 108 -13.85 -3.12 -18.79
C HIS A 108 -14.22 -2.87 -17.32
N LEU A 109 -15.01 -3.77 -16.70
CA LEU A 109 -15.41 -3.64 -15.30
C LEU A 109 -14.20 -3.63 -14.36
N VAL A 110 -13.26 -4.56 -14.56
CA VAL A 110 -12.04 -4.64 -13.73
C VAL A 110 -11.21 -3.37 -13.88
N VAL A 111 -11.03 -2.87 -15.10
CA VAL A 111 -10.24 -1.67 -15.39
C VAL A 111 -10.91 -0.41 -14.82
N GLU A 112 -12.20 -0.19 -15.06
CA GLU A 112 -12.90 1.01 -14.56
C GLU A 112 -12.99 1.04 -13.03
N CYS A 113 -13.25 -0.10 -12.39
CA CYS A 113 -13.17 -0.20 -10.92
C CYS A 113 -11.74 0.04 -10.42
N GLY A 114 -10.74 -0.45 -11.15
CA GLY A 114 -9.33 -0.19 -10.87
C GLY A 114 -9.01 1.30 -10.92
N LYS A 115 -9.38 2.00 -12.00
CA LYS A 115 -9.18 3.45 -12.16
C LYS A 115 -9.71 4.25 -10.99
N LEU A 116 -10.93 3.94 -10.52
CA LEU A 116 -11.54 4.61 -9.37
C LEU A 116 -10.78 4.35 -8.06
N ALA A 117 -10.34 3.11 -7.82
CA ALA A 117 -9.56 2.76 -6.64
C ALA A 117 -8.16 3.41 -6.66
N PHE A 118 -7.49 3.43 -7.81
CA PHE A 118 -6.20 4.10 -7.97
C PHE A 118 -6.33 5.61 -7.82
N ALA A 119 -7.36 6.24 -8.38
CA ALA A 119 -7.61 7.67 -8.21
C ALA A 119 -7.77 8.05 -6.72
N ASP A 120 -8.48 7.22 -5.95
CA ASP A 120 -8.61 7.44 -4.50
C ASP A 120 -7.29 7.21 -3.76
N ARG A 121 -6.46 6.27 -4.21
CA ARG A 121 -5.12 6.07 -3.64
C ARG A 121 -4.19 7.24 -3.87
N GLU A 122 -4.17 7.83 -5.07
CA GLU A 122 -3.36 9.01 -5.33
C GLU A 122 -3.80 10.21 -4.46
N ALA A 123 -5.11 10.34 -4.19
CA ALA A 123 -5.66 11.47 -3.44
C ALA A 123 -5.62 11.33 -1.92
N PHE A 124 -5.58 10.12 -1.37
CA PHE A 124 -5.81 9.89 0.07
C PHE A 124 -4.82 8.97 0.76
N TYR A 125 -4.03 8.15 0.04
CA TYR A 125 -3.16 7.19 0.72
C TYR A 125 -1.87 7.87 1.17
N GLY A 126 -1.39 7.46 2.34
CA GLY A 126 -0.15 7.92 2.92
C GLY A 126 0.15 7.18 4.21
N ASP A 127 1.29 7.49 4.81
CA ASP A 127 1.65 6.93 6.10
C ASP A 127 0.74 7.51 7.20
N PRO A 128 -0.05 6.67 7.91
CA PRO A 128 -0.93 7.11 9.00
C PRO A 128 -0.22 7.83 10.15
N ARG A 129 1.11 7.70 10.25
CA ARG A 129 1.92 8.45 11.22
C ARG A 129 2.06 9.93 10.86
N HIS A 130 1.76 10.31 9.62
CA HIS A 130 1.98 11.64 9.07
C HIS A 130 0.70 12.28 8.51
N VAL A 131 -0.25 11.49 8.02
CA VAL A 131 -1.50 11.98 7.43
C VAL A 131 -2.72 11.18 7.90
N GLU A 132 -3.89 11.82 7.97
CA GLU A 132 -5.15 11.12 8.24
C GLU A 132 -5.62 10.44 6.95
N VAL A 133 -5.65 9.10 6.95
CA VAL A 133 -6.19 8.31 5.84
C VAL A 133 -7.60 7.81 6.19
N PRO A 134 -8.65 8.16 5.43
CA PRO A 134 -10.03 7.74 5.69
C PRO A 134 -10.29 6.30 5.22
N LEU A 135 -9.46 5.34 5.67
CA LEU A 135 -9.42 3.99 5.13
C LEU A 135 -10.74 3.22 5.35
N ALA A 136 -11.39 3.42 6.50
CA ALA A 136 -12.67 2.77 6.79
C ALA A 136 -13.77 3.21 5.80
N ASP A 137 -13.82 4.50 5.46
CA ASP A 137 -14.78 5.04 4.50
C ASP A 137 -14.46 4.58 3.08
N LEU A 138 -13.18 4.64 2.69
CA LEU A 138 -12.68 4.18 1.38
C LEU A 138 -13.01 2.69 1.12
N LEU A 139 -12.97 1.86 2.16
CA LEU A 139 -13.28 0.43 2.08
C LEU A 139 -14.74 0.10 2.41
N SER A 140 -15.60 1.10 2.64
CA SER A 140 -17.00 0.85 2.98
C SER A 140 -17.83 0.44 1.76
N GLN A 141 -18.84 -0.41 1.99
CA GLN A 141 -19.79 -0.80 0.94
C GLN A 141 -20.66 0.37 0.47
N GLU A 142 -20.95 1.32 1.36
CA GLU A 142 -21.71 2.52 1.02
C GLU A 142 -20.94 3.41 0.05
N TYR A 143 -19.67 3.68 0.34
CA TYR A 143 -18.81 4.43 -0.57
C TYR A 143 -18.62 3.70 -1.91
N ALA A 144 -18.35 2.39 -1.89
CA ALA A 144 -18.24 1.61 -3.12
C ALA A 144 -19.52 1.68 -3.97
N THR A 145 -20.70 1.65 -3.35
CA THR A 145 -21.99 1.78 -4.06
C THR A 145 -22.17 3.14 -4.73
N GLN A 146 -21.72 4.22 -4.09
CA GLN A 146 -21.74 5.55 -4.71
C GLN A 146 -20.79 5.61 -5.90
N ARG A 147 -19.58 5.07 -5.74
CA ARG A 147 -18.52 5.10 -6.75
C ARG A 147 -18.83 4.24 -7.97
N ARG A 148 -19.47 3.07 -7.80
CA ARG A 148 -19.89 2.19 -8.91
C ARG A 148 -20.77 2.89 -9.96
N ARG A 149 -21.51 3.93 -9.58
CA ARG A 149 -22.34 4.72 -10.52
C ARG A 149 -21.52 5.44 -11.61
N LEU A 150 -20.21 5.57 -11.41
CA LEU A 150 -19.28 6.18 -12.35
C LEU A 150 -18.73 5.19 -13.39
N VAL A 151 -19.00 3.89 -13.22
CA VAL A 151 -18.67 2.83 -14.17
C VAL A 151 -19.83 2.74 -15.17
N THR A 152 -19.63 3.27 -16.37
CA THR A 152 -20.58 3.20 -17.48
C THR A 152 -20.13 2.15 -18.49
N ASP A 153 -20.76 2.07 -19.65
CA ASP A 153 -20.33 1.23 -20.79
C ASP A 153 -19.14 1.83 -21.58
N GLN A 154 -18.76 3.07 -21.28
CA GLN A 154 -17.66 3.78 -21.94
C GLN A 154 -16.47 3.92 -20.99
N ALA A 155 -15.26 3.74 -21.53
CA ALA A 155 -14.04 3.88 -20.74
C ALA A 155 -13.85 5.35 -20.32
N SER A 156 -13.54 5.57 -19.06
CA SER A 156 -13.21 6.92 -18.57
C SER A 156 -11.75 7.27 -18.84
N GLU A 157 -11.50 8.49 -19.31
CA GLU A 157 -10.17 9.06 -19.52
C GLU A 157 -9.71 9.96 -18.36
N GLU A 158 -10.55 10.12 -17.35
CA GLU A 158 -10.32 11.06 -16.24
C GLU A 158 -9.82 10.35 -14.97
N ILE A 159 -8.93 11.02 -14.25
CA ILE A 159 -8.58 10.65 -12.87
C ILE A 159 -9.63 11.28 -11.95
N ARG A 160 -10.50 10.45 -11.38
CA ARG A 160 -11.70 10.89 -10.64
C ARG A 160 -11.64 10.48 -9.16
N PRO A 161 -10.82 11.11 -8.30
CA PRO A 161 -10.86 10.83 -6.87
C PRO A 161 -12.23 11.20 -6.30
N GLY A 162 -12.74 10.39 -5.37
CA GLY A 162 -14.01 10.62 -4.72
C GLY A 162 -13.87 11.46 -3.45
N SER A 163 -14.87 11.38 -2.59
CA SER A 163 -14.93 12.15 -1.35
C SER A 163 -15.39 11.28 -0.18
N PRO A 164 -14.54 10.35 0.31
CA PRO A 164 -14.89 9.41 1.37
C PRO A 164 -15.23 10.17 2.67
N GLY A 165 -16.44 9.94 3.19
CA GLY A 165 -16.96 10.68 4.35
C GLY A 165 -17.08 12.20 4.11
N GLY A 166 -17.19 12.65 2.86
CA GLY A 166 -17.23 14.07 2.50
C GLY A 166 -15.89 14.79 2.46
N ARG A 167 -14.77 14.08 2.65
CA ARG A 167 -13.42 14.66 2.58
C ARG A 167 -13.04 15.02 1.16
N ARG A 168 -12.37 16.16 0.97
CA ARG A 168 -11.88 16.57 -0.35
C ARG A 168 -10.54 15.87 -0.66
N PRO A 169 -10.30 15.50 -1.94
CA PRO A 169 -8.98 15.04 -2.39
C PRO A 169 -7.87 16.02 -2.00
N GLN A 170 -6.70 15.49 -1.62
CA GLN A 170 -5.51 16.28 -1.26
C GLN A 170 -4.46 16.23 -2.36
#